data_AF-A0A3D1WIT9-F1
#
_entry.id   AF-A0A3D1WIT9-F1
#
_cell.length_a   1.000
_cell.length_b   1.000
_cell.length_c   1.000
_cell.angle_alpha   90.00
_cell.angle_beta   90.00
_cell.angle_gamma   90.00
#
_symmetry.space_group_name_H-M   'P 1'
#
loop_
_entity.id
_entity.type
_entity.pdbx_description
1 polymer ?
#
loop_
_entity_poly.entity_id
_entity_poly.type
_entity_poly.pdbx_seq_one_letter_code
_entity_poly.pdbx_strand_id
1 'polypeptide(L)'
;MLFYILVPIIFAVLVGTFCLVKYLKFNGNEKFDKVVNIILKVAVCTYCALMLLSILLPDSFALCLSKEELGSGMSQGMAVLRWFASVAFVVLPIAVFYKNRTIRNIAIYFCFAVSIAQIACYSSYLAEFTGEAGRGLNSLPVSDGFKAFMINPTFRGIWFGIIMVLQMTIPVVLAIQEKHVFDVKNGKEWGCFFLCLPLIILSVIPTYVPQYLFGYSNVVFEAYSWIHFLWLFCMIGEIAAIYFIFRKKGKENQMILLFVLALSLLMQYNSLFGIISLNIKRLPLQLCNIGAYLVIISLITKNKKIFNFTVIINVVGVLMAIAMPDLDGKGFFYLYNMHFILEHTNVLVVPVLALMFGIFPRLDKYALRDCIVGFTIYFVSVWALGTMFNAIALKTGNGFWSANYMFMFDAVAGEKLLPFTKALFAINFKIGYGTFYPVLQILIYIIFSLVCVGLYFAIRLIYLVKDKIVAKRAAKVATASTAQGCEQINIEEVSAETAESQQNEKSDDR
;
A
#
# COMPACT_ATOMS: atom_id res chain seq x y z
N MET A 1 -4.69 -34.12 5.70
CA MET A 1 -3.48 -34.43 6.48
C MET A 1 -2.22 -34.66 5.62
N LEU A 2 -2.30 -34.97 4.31
CA LEU A 2 -1.11 -35.25 3.47
C LEU A 2 -0.34 -34.01 2.95
N PHE A 3 -0.90 -32.80 3.04
CA PHE A 3 -0.39 -31.63 2.31
C PHE A 3 0.97 -31.11 2.79
N TYR A 4 1.28 -31.18 4.09
CA TYR A 4 2.59 -30.77 4.60
C TYR A 4 3.74 -31.68 4.10
N ILE A 5 3.42 -32.89 3.64
CA ILE A 5 4.36 -33.82 2.97
C ILE A 5 4.38 -33.56 1.47
N LEU A 6 3.20 -33.37 0.85
CA LEU A 6 3.10 -33.14 -0.59
C LEU A 6 3.75 -31.83 -1.04
N VAL A 7 3.64 -30.75 -0.27
CA VAL A 7 4.22 -29.45 -0.65
C VAL A 7 5.74 -29.53 -0.85
N PRO A 8 6.54 -30.06 0.11
CA PRO A 8 7.97 -30.29 -0.10
C PRO A 8 8.28 -31.21 -1.29
N ILE A 9 7.51 -32.29 -1.50
CA ILE A 9 7.71 -33.22 -2.61
C ILE A 9 7.49 -32.53 -3.96
N ILE A 10 6.37 -31.82 -4.12
CA ILE A 10 6.05 -31.09 -5.35
C ILE A 10 7.11 -30.02 -5.61
N PHE A 11 7.49 -29.26 -4.59
CA PHE A 11 8.57 -28.28 -4.68
C PHE A 11 9.89 -28.93 -5.15
N ALA A 12 10.30 -30.04 -4.54
CA ALA A 12 11.53 -30.76 -4.90
C ALA A 12 11.50 -31.27 -6.34
N VAL A 13 10.36 -31.81 -6.79
CA VAL A 13 10.17 -32.24 -8.18
C VAL A 13 10.27 -31.06 -9.15
N LEU A 14 9.56 -29.95 -8.89
CA LEU A 14 9.59 -28.77 -9.76
C LEU A 14 11.00 -28.18 -9.90
N VAL A 15 11.70 -27.99 -8.78
CA VAL A 15 13.08 -27.46 -8.78
C VAL A 15 14.05 -28.47 -9.41
N GLY A 16 13.92 -29.77 -9.09
CA GLY A 16 14.75 -30.82 -9.66
C GLY A 16 14.61 -30.91 -11.18
N THR A 17 13.38 -30.93 -11.69
CA THR A 17 13.10 -30.90 -13.12
C THR A 17 13.64 -29.62 -13.78
N PHE A 18 13.44 -28.46 -13.15
CA PHE A 18 14.00 -27.21 -13.66
C PHE A 18 15.52 -27.27 -13.78
N CYS A 19 16.23 -27.74 -12.74
CA CYS A 19 17.68 -27.92 -12.74
C CYS A 19 18.14 -28.86 -13.85
N LEU A 20 17.51 -30.03 -13.99
CA LEU A 20 17.85 -31.01 -15.03
C LEU A 20 17.68 -30.41 -16.43
N VAL A 21 16.54 -29.77 -16.70
CA VAL A 21 16.28 -29.13 -18.00
C VAL A 21 17.27 -28.01 -18.28
N LYS A 22 17.54 -27.15 -17.29
CA LYS A 22 18.45 -26.02 -17.43
C LYS A 22 19.88 -26.47 -17.70
N TYR A 23 20.43 -27.38 -16.89
CA TYR A 23 21.86 -27.71 -16.95
C TYR A 23 22.20 -28.82 -17.95
N LEU A 24 21.29 -29.78 -18.20
CA LEU A 24 21.57 -30.86 -19.16
C LEU A 24 21.21 -30.51 -20.59
N LYS A 25 20.14 -29.73 -20.81
CA LYS A 25 19.60 -29.49 -22.16
C LYS A 25 19.79 -28.05 -22.66
N PHE A 26 19.71 -27.06 -21.77
CA PHE A 26 19.66 -25.64 -22.15
C PHE A 26 20.72 -24.79 -21.46
N ASN A 27 21.88 -25.37 -21.14
CA ASN A 27 22.93 -24.66 -20.43
C ASN A 27 23.42 -23.47 -21.25
N GLY A 28 23.35 -22.26 -20.69
CA GLY A 28 23.71 -21.01 -21.37
C GLY A 28 22.76 -20.58 -22.49
N ASN A 29 21.57 -21.17 -22.62
CA ASN A 29 20.63 -20.83 -23.69
C ASN A 29 19.78 -19.60 -23.35
N GLU A 30 20.04 -18.48 -24.01
CA GLU A 30 19.33 -17.21 -23.77
C GLU A 30 17.82 -17.27 -24.05
N LYS A 31 17.38 -18.08 -25.03
CA LYS A 31 15.94 -18.22 -25.32
C LYS A 31 15.23 -18.92 -24.16
N PHE A 32 15.85 -19.97 -23.62
CA PHE A 32 15.35 -20.65 -22.43
C PHE A 32 15.30 -19.69 -21.24
N ASP A 33 16.35 -18.90 -21.03
CA ASP A 33 16.40 -17.91 -19.94
C ASP A 33 15.27 -16.86 -20.05
N LYS A 34 14.96 -16.41 -21.26
CA LYS A 34 13.82 -15.51 -21.52
C LYS A 34 12.48 -16.18 -21.18
N VAL A 35 12.31 -17.44 -21.56
CA VAL A 35 11.10 -18.22 -21.23
C VAL A 35 10.95 -18.38 -19.71
N VAL A 36 12.03 -18.74 -19.01
CA VAL A 36 12.02 -18.88 -17.54
C VAL A 36 11.63 -17.55 -16.86
N ASN A 37 12.15 -16.42 -17.36
CA ASN A 37 11.76 -15.11 -16.84
C ASN A 37 10.27 -14.79 -17.04
N ILE A 38 9.68 -15.23 -18.16
CA ILE A 38 8.22 -15.10 -18.37
C ILE A 38 7.46 -15.99 -17.40
N ILE A 39 7.90 -17.25 -17.22
CA ILE A 39 7.28 -18.19 -16.28
C ILE A 39 7.33 -17.63 -14.85
N LEU A 40 8.45 -17.07 -14.41
CA LEU A 40 8.58 -16.43 -13.09
C LEU A 40 7.59 -15.27 -12.92
N LYS A 41 7.42 -14.43 -13.94
CA LYS A 41 6.45 -13.32 -13.92
C LYS A 41 5.01 -13.83 -13.84
N VAL A 42 4.66 -14.85 -14.62
CA VAL A 42 3.33 -15.46 -14.55
C VAL A 42 3.11 -16.10 -13.19
N ALA A 43 4.06 -16.88 -12.69
CA ALA A 43 3.98 -17.54 -11.39
C ALA A 43 3.80 -16.56 -10.24
N VAL A 44 4.52 -15.42 -10.23
CA VAL A 44 4.38 -14.43 -9.17
C VAL A 44 3.07 -13.66 -9.27
N CYS A 45 2.58 -13.35 -10.47
CA CYS A 45 1.25 -12.79 -10.67
C CYS A 45 0.15 -13.75 -10.17
N THR A 46 0.27 -15.04 -10.49
CA THR A 46 -0.64 -16.08 -9.98
C THR A 46 -0.59 -16.17 -8.46
N TYR A 47 0.61 -16.16 -7.86
CA TYR A 47 0.77 -16.14 -6.41
C TYR A 47 0.09 -14.91 -5.78
N CYS A 48 0.31 -13.70 -6.31
CA CYS A 48 -0.35 -12.49 -5.82
C CYS A 48 -1.87 -12.56 -5.95
N ALA A 49 -2.38 -13.07 -7.08
CA ALA A 49 -3.82 -13.23 -7.30
C ALA A 49 -4.43 -14.24 -6.30
N LEU A 50 -3.79 -15.39 -6.10
CA LEU A 50 -4.21 -16.38 -5.12
C LEU A 50 -4.17 -15.82 -3.69
N MET A 51 -3.14 -15.07 -3.32
CA MET A 51 -3.04 -14.41 -2.02
C MET A 51 -4.16 -13.39 -1.80
N LEU A 52 -4.46 -12.55 -2.80
CA LEU A 52 -5.56 -11.59 -2.71
C LEU A 52 -6.92 -12.28 -2.59
N LEU A 53 -7.13 -13.35 -3.36
CA LEU A 53 -8.35 -14.16 -3.26
C LEU A 53 -8.44 -14.94 -1.94
N SER A 54 -7.31 -15.40 -1.39
CA SER A 54 -7.26 -16.05 -0.06
C SER A 54 -7.85 -15.19 1.02
N ILE A 55 -7.65 -13.87 0.91
CA ILE A 55 -8.15 -12.91 1.88
C ILE A 55 -9.68 -12.81 1.80
N LEU A 56 -10.34 -13.21 0.72
CA LEU A 56 -11.81 -13.31 0.70
C LEU A 56 -12.31 -14.61 1.34
N LEU A 57 -11.43 -15.61 1.50
CA LEU A 57 -11.81 -16.90 2.07
C LEU A 57 -11.94 -16.79 3.60
N PRO A 58 -12.79 -17.60 4.25
CA PRO A 58 -12.95 -17.60 5.71
C PRO A 58 -11.64 -17.87 6.45
N ASP A 59 -11.36 -17.05 7.47
CA ASP A 59 -10.24 -17.23 8.41
C ASP A 59 -10.73 -16.93 9.83
N SER A 60 -10.76 -17.93 10.71
CA SER A 60 -11.20 -17.75 12.10
C SER A 60 -10.14 -17.07 12.97
N PHE A 61 -8.90 -16.96 12.48
CA PHE A 61 -7.77 -16.60 13.32
C PHE A 61 -7.93 -15.24 13.99
N ALA A 62 -8.64 -14.28 13.40
CA ALA A 62 -8.55 -12.86 13.77
C ALA A 62 -9.78 -12.26 14.49
N LEU A 63 -10.85 -13.03 14.72
CA LEU A 63 -12.06 -12.55 15.44
C LEU A 63 -12.46 -13.40 16.66
N CYS A 64 -11.74 -14.48 16.97
CA CYS A 64 -12.26 -15.54 17.82
C CYS A 64 -11.30 -15.97 18.92
N LEU A 65 -10.69 -15.01 19.62
CA LEU A 65 -10.04 -15.28 20.89
C LEU A 65 -10.67 -14.42 21.98
N SER A 66 -10.93 -15.02 23.14
CA SER A 66 -11.39 -14.28 24.32
C SER A 66 -10.35 -13.22 24.70
N LYS A 67 -10.71 -12.24 25.53
CA LYS A 67 -9.72 -11.26 26.02
C LYS A 67 -8.56 -11.94 26.75
N GLU A 68 -8.78 -13.12 27.34
CA GLU A 68 -7.74 -13.90 28.04
C GLU A 68 -6.75 -14.58 27.09
N GLU A 69 -7.14 -14.85 25.84
CA GLU A 69 -6.31 -15.53 24.85
C GLU A 69 -5.48 -14.57 23.98
N LEU A 70 -5.66 -13.25 24.16
CA LEU A 70 -4.90 -12.21 23.48
C LEU A 70 -3.68 -11.78 24.33
N GLY A 71 -2.53 -11.53 23.68
CA GLY A 71 -1.36 -11.00 24.37
C GLY A 71 -0.50 -12.03 25.13
N SER A 72 -0.79 -13.33 25.02
CA SER A 72 0.11 -14.40 25.50
C SER A 72 -0.10 -15.73 24.76
N GLY A 73 0.92 -16.60 24.76
CA GLY A 73 0.80 -18.00 24.32
C GLY A 73 1.04 -18.27 22.83
N MET A 74 0.58 -19.44 22.36
CA MET A 74 0.87 -19.97 21.02
C MET A 74 0.29 -19.09 19.89
N SER A 75 -0.80 -18.37 20.16
CA SER A 75 -1.45 -17.46 19.22
C SER A 75 -0.56 -16.27 18.83
N GLN A 76 0.32 -15.79 19.72
CA GLN A 76 1.29 -14.74 19.39
C GLN A 76 2.33 -15.22 18.38
N GLY A 77 2.90 -16.41 18.60
CA GLY A 77 3.86 -17.01 17.68
C GLY A 77 3.25 -17.23 16.29
N MET A 78 2.00 -17.66 16.24
CA MET A 78 1.25 -17.81 14.98
C MET A 78 0.98 -16.47 14.29
N ALA A 79 0.65 -15.41 15.03
CA ALA A 79 0.49 -14.07 14.48
C ALA A 79 1.81 -13.53 13.90
N VAL A 80 2.94 -13.73 14.57
CA VAL A 80 4.28 -13.35 14.06
C VAL A 80 4.62 -14.13 12.80
N LEU A 81 4.35 -15.43 12.76
CA LEU A 81 4.64 -16.24 11.58
C LEU A 81 3.79 -15.81 10.38
N ARG A 82 2.50 -15.48 10.58
CA ARG A 82 1.61 -14.92 9.54
C ARG A 82 2.06 -13.55 9.06
N TRP A 83 2.53 -12.71 9.98
CA TRP A 83 3.12 -11.42 9.67
C TRP A 83 4.37 -11.57 8.79
N PHE A 84 5.31 -12.41 9.20
CA PHE A 84 6.54 -12.64 8.44
C PHE A 84 6.24 -13.27 7.07
N ALA A 85 5.24 -14.13 6.97
CA ALA A 85 4.79 -14.66 5.69
C ALA A 85 4.23 -13.58 4.75
N SER A 86 3.59 -12.55 5.30
CA SER A 86 3.05 -11.43 4.52
C SER A 86 4.14 -10.62 3.81
N VAL A 87 5.40 -10.71 4.28
CA VAL A 87 6.56 -10.13 3.56
C VAL A 87 6.72 -10.74 2.18
N ALA A 88 6.44 -12.04 2.00
CA ALA A 88 6.57 -12.71 0.72
C ALA A 88 5.60 -12.15 -0.34
N PHE A 89 4.38 -11.76 0.07
CA PHE A 89 3.42 -11.09 -0.81
C PHE A 89 3.96 -9.80 -1.42
N VAL A 90 4.73 -9.04 -0.64
CA VAL A 90 5.32 -7.77 -1.09
C VAL A 90 6.64 -7.97 -1.83
N VAL A 91 7.52 -8.81 -1.31
CA VAL A 91 8.90 -8.94 -1.79
C VAL A 91 9.00 -9.77 -3.07
N LEU A 92 8.25 -10.88 -3.19
CA LEU A 92 8.36 -11.77 -4.35
C LEU A 92 8.05 -11.07 -5.69
N PRO A 93 6.93 -10.34 -5.88
CA PRO A 93 6.68 -9.65 -7.14
C PRO A 93 7.80 -8.65 -7.45
N ILE A 94 8.30 -7.92 -6.45
CA ILE A 94 9.36 -6.94 -6.67
C ILE A 94 10.68 -7.65 -7.04
N ALA A 95 11.04 -8.76 -6.41
CA ALA A 95 12.26 -9.51 -6.71
C ALA A 95 12.29 -10.07 -8.15
N VAL A 96 11.12 -10.42 -8.68
CA VAL A 96 10.94 -10.94 -10.04
C VAL A 96 10.93 -9.82 -11.09
N PHE A 97 10.22 -8.72 -10.82
CA PHE A 97 10.09 -7.62 -11.78
C PHE A 97 11.28 -6.64 -11.76
N TYR A 98 12.01 -6.54 -10.64
CA TYR A 98 13.15 -5.65 -10.46
C TYR A 98 14.44 -6.42 -10.15
N LYS A 99 15.55 -5.98 -10.72
CA LYS A 99 16.87 -6.61 -10.51
C LYS A 99 17.58 -6.06 -9.28
N ASN A 100 16.83 -5.79 -8.21
CA ASN A 100 17.40 -5.23 -6.98
C ASN A 100 17.98 -6.33 -6.08
N ARG A 101 19.28 -6.25 -5.82
CA ARG A 101 20.03 -7.28 -5.07
C ARG A 101 19.50 -7.47 -3.64
N THR A 102 19.18 -6.40 -2.92
CA THR A 102 18.68 -6.48 -1.54
C THR A 102 17.30 -7.13 -1.47
N ILE A 103 16.38 -6.76 -2.37
CA ILE A 103 15.05 -7.38 -2.45
C ILE A 103 15.15 -8.86 -2.81
N ARG A 104 16.04 -9.23 -3.75
CA ARG A 104 16.31 -10.64 -4.08
C ARG A 104 16.89 -11.42 -2.90
N ASN A 105 17.80 -10.82 -2.12
CA ASN A 105 18.29 -11.45 -0.89
C ASN A 105 17.15 -11.73 0.10
N ILE A 106 16.24 -10.77 0.30
CA ILE A 106 15.10 -10.97 1.19
C ILE A 106 14.17 -12.06 0.66
N ALA A 107 13.87 -12.08 -0.64
CA ALA A 107 13.08 -13.13 -1.26
C ALA A 107 13.69 -14.53 -1.06
N ILE A 108 15.00 -14.66 -1.31
CA ILE A 108 15.69 -15.95 -1.36
C ILE A 108 15.97 -16.48 0.04
N TYR A 109 16.43 -15.64 0.96
CA TYR A 109 16.92 -16.11 2.27
C TYR A 109 15.88 -15.97 3.37
N PHE A 110 15.10 -14.89 3.38
CA PHE A 110 14.07 -14.68 4.41
C PHE A 110 12.74 -15.33 4.03
N CYS A 111 12.17 -14.99 2.86
CA CYS A 111 10.84 -15.50 2.49
C CYS A 111 10.83 -17.03 2.35
N PHE A 112 11.90 -17.62 1.80
CA PHE A 112 12.03 -19.09 1.73
C PHE A 112 12.09 -19.74 3.12
N ALA A 113 12.90 -19.21 4.03
CA ALA A 113 13.00 -19.74 5.40
C ALA A 113 11.67 -19.64 6.15
N VAL A 114 10.96 -18.52 6.00
CA VAL A 114 9.62 -18.33 6.54
C VAL A 114 8.63 -19.33 5.94
N SER A 115 8.69 -19.61 4.64
CA SER A 115 7.84 -20.64 4.01
C SER A 115 8.05 -22.04 4.61
N ILE A 116 9.30 -22.39 4.92
CA ILE A 116 9.60 -23.66 5.61
C ILE A 116 8.95 -23.67 7.00
N ALA A 117 9.07 -22.58 7.76
CA ALA A 117 8.42 -22.47 9.07
C ALA A 117 6.88 -22.54 8.96
N GLN A 118 6.28 -21.95 7.92
CA GLN A 118 4.83 -22.07 7.67
C GLN A 118 4.42 -23.52 7.38
N ILE A 119 5.23 -24.30 6.65
CA ILE A 119 4.96 -25.72 6.40
C ILE A 119 5.07 -26.54 7.69
N ALA A 120 6.07 -26.25 8.52
CA ALA A 120 6.22 -26.90 9.82
C ALA A 120 4.99 -26.65 10.73
N CYS A 121 4.38 -25.47 10.64
CA CYS A 121 3.17 -25.10 11.37
C CYS A 121 1.87 -25.32 10.57
N TYR A 122 1.90 -26.11 9.49
CA TYR A 122 0.78 -26.21 8.54
C TYR A 122 -0.54 -26.65 9.19
N SER A 123 -0.50 -27.60 10.13
CA SER A 123 -1.69 -28.10 10.82
C SER A 123 -2.44 -26.98 11.53
N SER A 124 -1.71 -26.12 12.24
CA SER A 124 -2.26 -24.94 12.93
C SER A 124 -2.79 -23.89 11.97
N TYR A 125 -2.12 -23.68 10.82
CA TYR A 125 -2.63 -22.78 9.77
C TYR A 125 -3.96 -23.25 9.19
N LEU A 126 -4.04 -24.54 8.84
CA LEU A 126 -5.22 -25.09 8.21
C LEU A 126 -6.42 -25.09 9.15
N ALA A 127 -6.22 -25.38 10.44
CA ALA A 127 -7.30 -25.40 11.43
C ALA A 127 -8.09 -24.09 11.43
N GLU A 128 -7.39 -22.96 11.47
CA GLU A 128 -8.00 -21.62 11.45
C GLU A 128 -8.69 -21.27 10.12
N PHE A 129 -8.17 -21.80 9.01
CA PHE A 129 -8.76 -21.58 7.69
C PHE A 129 -9.99 -22.45 7.41
N THR A 130 -10.23 -23.45 8.26
CA THR A 130 -11.38 -24.37 8.20
C THR A 130 -12.37 -24.14 9.35
N GLY A 131 -12.09 -23.19 10.25
CA GLY A 131 -12.97 -22.87 11.37
C GLY A 131 -14.29 -22.25 10.92
N GLU A 132 -15.40 -22.75 11.45
CA GLU A 132 -16.74 -22.22 11.15
C GLU A 132 -16.93 -20.76 11.59
N ALA A 133 -16.10 -20.30 12.52
CA ALA A 133 -16.11 -18.92 12.98
C ALA A 133 -15.53 -17.92 11.96
N GLY A 134 -14.84 -18.42 10.92
CA GLY A 134 -14.32 -17.59 9.83
C GLY A 134 -15.43 -16.89 9.06
N ARG A 135 -15.29 -15.57 8.85
CA ARG A 135 -16.36 -14.75 8.26
C ARG A 135 -16.27 -14.65 6.74
N GLY A 136 -15.19 -14.11 6.17
CA GLY A 136 -14.92 -14.04 4.72
C GLY A 136 -16.16 -14.02 3.80
N LEU A 137 -16.11 -14.83 2.74
CA LEU A 137 -17.26 -15.11 1.87
C LEU A 137 -18.38 -15.91 2.55
N ASN A 138 -18.14 -16.54 3.71
CA ASN A 138 -19.19 -17.23 4.49
C ASN A 138 -20.24 -16.28 5.06
N SER A 139 -19.91 -15.00 5.20
CA SER A 139 -20.82 -13.96 5.68
C SER A 139 -21.84 -13.47 4.65
N LEU A 140 -21.67 -13.85 3.38
CA LEU A 140 -22.63 -13.55 2.33
C LEU A 140 -23.92 -14.38 2.53
N PRO A 141 -25.09 -13.90 2.06
CA PRO A 141 -26.34 -14.66 2.05
C PRO A 141 -26.31 -15.73 0.93
N VAL A 142 -25.38 -16.69 1.06
CA VAL A 142 -25.15 -17.79 0.12
C VAL A 142 -25.61 -19.12 0.70
N SER A 143 -25.75 -20.14 -0.15
CA SER A 143 -26.22 -21.47 0.25
C SER A 143 -25.26 -22.14 1.24
N ASP A 144 -25.80 -23.01 2.09
CA ASP A 144 -24.99 -23.73 3.09
C ASP A 144 -23.97 -24.68 2.43
N GLY A 145 -24.30 -25.23 1.26
CA GLY A 145 -23.35 -26.00 0.45
C GLY A 145 -22.15 -25.17 0.01
N PHE A 146 -22.35 -23.89 -0.34
CA PHE A 146 -21.24 -22.99 -0.66
C PHE A 146 -20.39 -22.70 0.58
N LYS A 147 -21.02 -22.39 1.73
CA LYS A 147 -20.29 -22.17 2.99
C LYS A 147 -19.46 -23.39 3.41
N ALA A 148 -20.05 -24.59 3.32
CA ALA A 148 -19.36 -25.85 3.61
C ALA A 148 -18.17 -26.10 2.67
N PHE A 149 -18.29 -25.76 1.39
CA PHE A 149 -17.17 -25.82 0.45
C PHE A 149 -16.03 -24.86 0.83
N MET A 150 -16.36 -23.64 1.24
CA MET A 150 -15.39 -22.58 1.56
C MET A 150 -14.51 -22.91 2.77
N ILE A 151 -14.99 -23.71 3.72
CA ILE A 151 -14.22 -24.19 4.87
C ILE A 151 -13.76 -25.66 4.72
N ASN A 152 -13.98 -26.26 3.55
CA ASN A 152 -13.63 -27.66 3.31
C ASN A 152 -12.10 -27.86 3.45
N PRO A 153 -11.62 -28.77 4.31
CA PRO A 153 -10.19 -28.95 4.55
C PRO A 153 -9.38 -29.38 3.32
N THR A 154 -9.99 -30.13 2.39
CA THR A 154 -9.33 -30.55 1.16
C THR A 154 -9.17 -29.37 0.21
N PHE A 155 -10.23 -28.60 -0.03
CA PHE A 155 -10.16 -27.38 -0.85
C PHE A 155 -9.14 -26.39 -0.29
N ARG A 156 -9.24 -26.08 1.01
CA ARG A 156 -8.32 -25.14 1.69
C ARG A 156 -6.89 -25.65 1.69
N GLY A 157 -6.69 -26.96 1.84
CA GLY A 157 -5.37 -27.57 1.78
C GLY A 157 -4.73 -27.51 0.39
N ILE A 158 -5.49 -27.75 -0.68
CA ILE A 158 -5.01 -27.57 -2.06
C ILE A 158 -4.65 -26.10 -2.29
N TRP A 159 -5.54 -25.18 -1.94
CA TRP A 159 -5.36 -23.74 -2.14
C TRP A 159 -4.10 -23.23 -1.45
N PHE A 160 -3.95 -23.53 -0.16
CA PHE A 160 -2.79 -23.12 0.63
C PHE A 160 -1.51 -23.84 0.18
N GLY A 161 -1.61 -25.11 -0.22
CA GLY A 161 -0.50 -25.87 -0.79
C GLY A 161 0.05 -25.24 -2.08
N ILE A 162 -0.81 -24.80 -3.00
CA ILE A 162 -0.38 -24.09 -4.22
C ILE A 162 0.36 -22.79 -3.86
N ILE A 163 -0.17 -22.01 -2.92
CA ILE A 163 0.47 -20.78 -2.45
C ILE A 163 1.86 -21.06 -1.90
N MET A 164 2.00 -22.06 -1.02
CA MET A 164 3.29 -22.44 -0.43
C MET A 164 4.29 -22.95 -1.47
N VAL A 165 3.86 -23.79 -2.41
CA VAL A 165 4.71 -24.28 -3.51
C VAL A 165 5.22 -23.11 -4.34
N LEU A 166 4.37 -22.15 -4.70
CA LEU A 166 4.78 -20.95 -5.43
C LEU A 166 5.75 -20.09 -4.60
N GLN A 167 5.44 -19.86 -3.32
CA GLN A 167 6.24 -19.06 -2.41
C GLN A 167 7.66 -19.62 -2.22
N MET A 168 7.82 -20.95 -2.28
CA MET A 168 9.13 -21.62 -2.23
C MET A 168 9.82 -21.69 -3.59
N THR A 169 9.08 -22.02 -4.65
CA THR A 169 9.66 -22.29 -5.98
C THR A 169 10.19 -21.02 -6.65
N ILE A 170 9.43 -19.92 -6.57
CA ILE A 170 9.80 -18.63 -7.19
C ILE A 170 11.19 -18.15 -6.74
N PRO A 171 11.50 -18.01 -5.43
CA PRO A 171 12.81 -17.53 -5.01
C PRO A 171 13.96 -18.47 -5.39
N VAL A 172 13.75 -19.79 -5.34
CA VAL A 172 14.80 -20.77 -5.69
C VAL A 172 15.09 -20.78 -7.18
N VAL A 173 14.06 -20.82 -8.02
CA VAL A 173 14.22 -20.72 -9.48
C VAL A 173 14.86 -19.38 -9.85
N LEU A 174 14.46 -18.27 -9.21
CA LEU A 174 15.08 -16.97 -9.40
C LEU A 174 16.58 -16.98 -9.03
N ALA A 175 16.94 -17.61 -7.91
CA ALA A 175 18.32 -17.71 -7.46
C ALA A 175 19.20 -18.48 -8.46
N ILE A 176 18.71 -19.64 -8.91
CA ILE A 176 19.39 -20.47 -9.91
C ILE A 176 19.43 -19.75 -11.27
N GLN A 177 18.38 -19.02 -11.61
CA GLN A 177 18.27 -18.33 -12.88
C GLN A 177 19.35 -17.26 -13.04
N GLU A 178 19.54 -16.47 -12.00
CA GLU A 178 20.42 -15.31 -11.97
C GLU A 178 21.82 -15.65 -11.40
N LYS A 179 22.08 -16.94 -11.08
CA LYS A 179 23.27 -17.38 -10.33
C LYS A 179 23.49 -16.54 -9.07
N HIS A 180 22.39 -16.20 -8.40
CA HIS A 180 22.37 -15.27 -7.29
C HIS A 180 22.85 -15.97 -6.02
N VAL A 181 23.89 -15.42 -5.40
CA VAL A 181 24.46 -15.90 -4.14
C VAL A 181 24.72 -14.69 -3.24
N PHE A 182 24.32 -14.79 -1.98
CA PHE A 182 24.62 -13.80 -0.95
C PHE A 182 26.13 -13.68 -0.77
N ASP A 183 26.66 -12.47 -0.94
CA ASP A 183 28.07 -12.23 -0.70
C ASP A 183 28.32 -12.00 0.80
N VAL A 184 28.62 -13.10 1.50
CA VAL A 184 28.87 -13.11 2.95
C VAL A 184 30.07 -12.25 3.35
N LYS A 185 31.00 -11.95 2.43
CA LYS A 185 32.17 -11.12 2.70
C LYS A 185 31.89 -9.62 2.52
N ASN A 186 30.78 -9.27 1.88
CA ASN A 186 30.43 -7.88 1.59
C ASN A 186 29.62 -7.24 2.72
N GLY A 187 30.29 -6.47 3.58
CA GLY A 187 29.64 -5.75 4.68
C GLY A 187 28.51 -4.80 4.25
N LYS A 188 28.56 -4.24 3.03
CA LYS A 188 27.47 -3.39 2.51
C LYS A 188 26.22 -4.21 2.19
N GLU A 189 26.40 -5.45 1.74
CA GLU A 189 25.28 -6.35 1.44
C GLU A 189 24.54 -6.73 2.72
N TRP A 190 25.28 -7.08 3.78
CA TRP A 190 24.74 -7.27 5.12
C TRP A 190 24.03 -6.03 5.66
N GLY A 191 24.67 -4.86 5.58
CA GLY A 191 24.08 -3.61 6.04
C GLY A 191 22.75 -3.28 5.35
N CYS A 192 22.67 -3.43 4.02
CA CYS A 192 21.43 -3.23 3.29
C CYS A 192 20.37 -4.29 3.63
N PHE A 193 20.75 -5.56 3.80
CA PHE A 193 19.82 -6.63 4.15
C PHE A 193 19.19 -6.39 5.53
N PHE A 194 20.02 -6.17 6.56
CA PHE A 194 19.55 -5.98 7.93
C PHE A 194 18.92 -4.61 8.19
N LEU A 195 19.13 -3.62 7.32
CA LEU A 195 18.39 -2.36 7.37
C LEU A 195 17.02 -2.48 6.69
N CYS A 196 16.98 -3.04 5.47
CA CYS A 196 15.75 -3.08 4.68
C CYS A 196 14.75 -4.13 5.20
N LEU A 197 15.22 -5.29 5.67
CA LEU A 197 14.33 -6.37 6.12
C LEU A 197 13.41 -5.94 7.27
N PRO A 198 13.89 -5.36 8.39
CA PRO A 198 13.01 -4.91 9.47
C PRO A 198 12.03 -3.81 9.03
N LEU A 199 12.46 -2.91 8.13
CA LEU A 199 11.59 -1.85 7.62
C LEU A 199 10.46 -2.41 6.74
N ILE A 200 10.75 -3.41 5.91
CA ILE A 200 9.72 -4.10 5.12
C ILE A 200 8.79 -4.89 6.04
N ILE A 201 9.33 -5.64 7.01
CA ILE A 201 8.53 -6.34 8.02
C ILE A 201 7.57 -5.36 8.70
N LEU A 202 8.07 -4.22 9.19
CA LEU A 202 7.25 -3.19 9.82
C LEU A 202 6.17 -2.63 8.87
N SER A 203 6.50 -2.41 7.59
CA SER A 203 5.53 -1.85 6.65
C SER A 203 4.38 -2.80 6.33
N VAL A 204 4.57 -4.12 6.43
CA VAL A 204 3.57 -5.14 6.09
C VAL A 204 2.81 -5.72 7.29
N ILE A 205 2.76 -5.03 8.43
CA ILE A 205 1.97 -5.48 9.58
C ILE A 205 0.50 -5.71 9.17
N PRO A 206 -0.04 -6.94 9.26
CA PRO A 206 -1.47 -7.18 9.13
C PRO A 206 -2.23 -6.51 10.28
N THR A 207 -3.42 -5.98 10.01
CA THR A 207 -4.15 -5.13 10.96
C THR A 207 -4.50 -5.81 12.29
N TYR A 208 -4.61 -7.14 12.29
CA TYR A 208 -4.88 -7.92 13.50
C TYR A 208 -3.65 -8.14 14.37
N VAL A 209 -2.43 -8.18 13.80
CA VAL A 209 -1.23 -8.61 14.53
C VAL A 209 -0.96 -7.79 15.80
N PRO A 210 -1.08 -6.45 15.81
CA PRO A 210 -0.93 -5.68 17.04
C PRO A 210 -1.88 -6.13 18.17
N GLN A 211 -3.13 -6.49 17.83
CA GLN A 211 -4.09 -7.01 18.80
C GLN A 211 -3.67 -8.36 19.39
N TYR A 212 -3.06 -9.24 18.58
CA TYR A 212 -2.58 -10.54 19.05
C TYR A 212 -1.36 -10.39 19.96
N LEU A 213 -0.45 -9.48 19.60
CA LEU A 213 0.77 -9.25 20.35
C LEU A 213 0.52 -8.54 21.67
N PHE A 214 -0.37 -7.55 21.70
CA PHE A 214 -0.50 -6.62 22.81
C PHE A 214 -1.89 -6.58 23.46
N GLY A 215 -2.84 -7.37 22.97
CA GLY A 215 -4.23 -7.36 23.44
C GLY A 215 -4.97 -6.06 23.12
N TYR A 216 -6.08 -5.84 23.83
CA TYR A 216 -6.74 -4.55 23.83
C TYR A 216 -5.92 -3.60 24.72
N SER A 217 -5.21 -2.65 24.12
CA SER A 217 -4.54 -1.61 24.89
C SER A 217 -5.53 -0.89 25.81
N ASN A 218 -5.09 -0.55 27.03
CA ASN A 218 -5.87 0.27 27.96
C ASN A 218 -6.01 1.72 27.49
N VAL A 219 -5.23 2.13 26.48
CA VAL A 219 -5.32 3.48 25.92
C VAL A 219 -6.33 3.48 24.78
N VAL A 220 -7.41 4.24 24.93
CA VAL A 220 -8.48 4.35 23.94
C VAL A 220 -8.05 5.27 22.81
N PHE A 221 -8.35 4.87 21.56
CA PHE A 221 -8.12 5.72 20.40
C PHE A 221 -9.37 6.56 20.11
N GLU A 222 -9.29 7.84 20.43
CA GLU A 222 -10.39 8.80 20.28
C GLU A 222 -9.99 10.00 19.41
N ALA A 223 -10.98 10.63 18.78
CA ALA A 223 -10.80 11.81 17.96
C ALA A 223 -10.15 12.93 18.80
N TYR A 224 -9.14 13.60 18.25
CA TYR A 224 -8.43 14.71 18.90
C TYR A 224 -7.73 14.36 20.24
N SER A 225 -7.57 13.07 20.55
CA SER A 225 -6.72 12.62 21.65
C SER A 225 -5.22 12.83 21.35
N TRP A 226 -4.37 12.72 22.35
CA TRP A 226 -2.91 12.80 22.15
C TRP A 226 -2.39 11.69 21.22
N ILE A 227 -3.03 10.50 21.21
CA ILE A 227 -2.68 9.42 20.27
C ILE A 227 -3.04 9.81 18.84
N HIS A 228 -4.20 10.45 18.64
CA HIS A 228 -4.59 10.95 17.33
C HIS A 228 -3.53 11.94 16.80
N PHE A 229 -3.10 12.91 17.60
CA PHE A 229 -2.05 13.84 17.20
C PHE A 229 -0.68 13.17 17.00
N LEU A 230 -0.32 12.18 17.82
CA LEU A 230 0.90 11.40 17.65
C LEU A 230 0.90 10.67 16.31
N TRP A 231 -0.22 10.05 15.94
CA TRP A 231 -0.36 9.39 14.64
C TRP A 231 -0.17 10.38 13.48
N LEU A 232 -0.77 11.57 13.56
CA LEU A 232 -0.58 12.62 12.54
C LEU A 232 0.87 13.06 12.42
N PHE A 233 1.56 13.24 13.56
CA PHE A 233 2.97 13.56 13.58
C PHE A 233 3.81 12.45 12.95
N CYS A 234 3.53 11.19 13.28
CA CYS A 234 4.20 10.03 12.70
C CYS A 234 3.99 9.94 11.19
N MET A 235 2.77 10.19 10.69
CA MET A 235 2.45 10.16 9.27
C MET A 235 3.23 11.23 8.48
N ILE A 236 3.30 12.46 8.99
CA ILE A 236 4.10 13.54 8.37
C ILE A 236 5.60 13.21 8.47
N GLY A 237 6.04 12.71 9.62
CA GLY A 237 7.40 12.27 9.86
C GLY A 237 7.84 11.16 8.91
N GLU A 238 6.97 10.19 8.63
CA GLU A 238 7.20 9.11 7.69
C GLU A 238 7.41 9.62 6.26
N ILE A 239 6.52 10.50 5.77
CA ILE A 239 6.68 11.12 4.44
C ILE A 239 8.03 11.85 4.36
N ALA A 240 8.37 12.65 5.36
CA ALA A 240 9.62 13.40 5.40
C ALA A 240 10.83 12.46 5.42
N ALA A 241 10.88 11.50 6.35
CA ALA A 241 11.97 10.56 6.52
C ALA A 241 12.21 9.78 5.22
N ILE A 242 11.17 9.17 4.66
CA ILE A 242 11.27 8.38 3.43
C ILE A 242 11.71 9.27 2.26
N TYR A 243 11.15 10.48 2.12
CA TYR A 243 11.56 11.41 1.08
C TYR A 243 13.05 11.76 1.18
N PHE A 244 13.56 12.13 2.35
CA PHE A 244 14.97 12.52 2.49
C PHE A 244 15.94 11.35 2.29
N ILE A 245 15.57 10.13 2.70
CA ILE A 245 16.38 8.93 2.49
C ILE A 245 16.45 8.56 0.99
N PHE A 246 15.33 8.66 0.27
CA PHE A 246 15.22 8.17 -1.12
C PHE A 246 15.30 9.24 -2.22
N ARG A 247 15.23 10.55 -1.90
CA ARG A 247 15.26 11.65 -2.91
C ARG A 247 16.50 11.66 -3.79
N LYS A 248 17.64 11.15 -3.28
CA LYS A 248 18.92 11.05 -4.02
C LYS A 248 19.13 9.68 -4.66
N LYS A 249 18.23 8.72 -4.42
CA LYS A 249 18.33 7.38 -5.01
C LYS A 249 17.76 7.39 -6.43
N GLY A 250 18.20 6.45 -7.26
CA GLY A 250 17.71 6.30 -8.63
C GLY A 250 16.20 6.02 -8.70
N LYS A 251 15.60 6.34 -9.84
CA LYS A 251 14.15 6.19 -10.10
C LYS A 251 13.66 4.76 -9.88
N GLU A 252 14.47 3.76 -10.20
CA GLU A 252 14.14 2.35 -9.96
C GLU A 252 13.97 2.06 -8.46
N ASN A 253 14.88 2.53 -7.60
CA ASN A 253 14.76 2.33 -6.16
C ASN A 253 13.57 3.09 -5.55
N GLN A 254 13.25 4.27 -6.10
CA GLN A 254 12.03 5.00 -5.73
C GLN A 254 10.77 4.23 -6.14
N MET A 255 10.74 3.64 -7.34
CA MET A 255 9.64 2.77 -7.77
C MET A 255 9.50 1.53 -6.88
N ILE A 256 10.62 0.87 -6.55
CA ILE A 256 10.62 -0.30 -5.67
C ILE A 256 10.02 0.04 -4.31
N LEU A 257 10.45 1.14 -3.70
CA LEU A 257 9.87 1.64 -2.44
C LEU A 257 8.37 1.87 -2.56
N LEU A 258 7.91 2.56 -3.62
CA LEU A 258 6.48 2.79 -3.84
C LEU A 258 5.69 1.49 -4.01
N PHE A 259 6.27 0.48 -4.68
CA PHE A 259 5.66 -0.84 -4.80
C PHE A 259 5.61 -1.57 -3.45
N VAL A 260 6.67 -1.48 -2.63
CA VAL A 260 6.66 -2.04 -1.27
C VAL A 260 5.50 -1.47 -0.47
N LEU A 261 5.38 -0.14 -0.44
CA LEU A 261 4.33 0.53 0.33
C LEU A 261 2.93 0.29 -0.26
N ALA A 262 2.78 0.30 -1.58
CA ALA A 262 1.49 0.06 -2.23
C ALA A 262 0.99 -1.38 -2.06
N LEU A 263 1.87 -2.39 -2.13
CA LEU A 263 1.51 -3.77 -1.85
C LEU A 263 1.24 -3.99 -0.36
N SER A 264 1.96 -3.30 0.53
CA SER A 264 1.69 -3.29 1.98
C SER A 264 0.30 -2.73 2.27
N LEU A 265 -0.04 -1.58 1.68
CA LEU A 265 -1.36 -0.97 1.75
C LEU A 265 -2.45 -1.92 1.26
N LEU A 266 -2.23 -2.56 0.11
CA LEU A 266 -3.18 -3.51 -0.45
C LEU A 266 -3.41 -4.69 0.51
N MET A 267 -2.34 -5.24 1.11
CA MET A 267 -2.45 -6.31 2.11
C MET A 267 -3.21 -5.85 3.36
N GLN A 268 -2.85 -4.71 3.93
CA GLN A 268 -3.46 -4.16 5.15
C GLN A 268 -4.95 -3.89 4.95
N TYR A 269 -5.30 -3.26 3.82
CA TYR A 269 -6.68 -3.00 3.46
C TYR A 269 -7.47 -4.32 3.34
N ASN A 270 -6.96 -5.24 2.53
CA ASN A 270 -7.68 -6.47 2.25
C ASN A 270 -7.77 -7.35 3.49
N SER A 271 -6.80 -7.35 4.40
CA SER A 271 -6.79 -8.25 5.56
C SER A 271 -8.08 -8.21 6.37
N LEU A 272 -8.83 -7.11 6.38
CA LEU A 272 -10.14 -7.06 7.01
C LEU A 272 -11.22 -7.93 6.35
N PHE A 273 -11.15 -8.21 5.05
CA PHE A 273 -12.21 -8.92 4.33
C PHE A 273 -12.34 -10.40 4.68
N GLY A 274 -11.24 -11.08 5.00
CA GLY A 274 -11.26 -12.50 5.38
C GLY A 274 -11.69 -12.68 6.82
N ILE A 275 -11.42 -11.64 7.60
CA ILE A 275 -11.56 -11.58 9.04
C ILE A 275 -12.98 -11.16 9.41
N ILE A 276 -13.50 -10.11 8.78
CA ILE A 276 -14.78 -9.50 9.09
C ILE A 276 -15.82 -9.93 8.06
N SER A 277 -17.09 -10.01 8.47
CA SER A 277 -18.20 -10.23 7.54
C SER A 277 -18.17 -9.22 6.39
N LEU A 278 -17.97 -9.74 5.17
CA LEU A 278 -18.29 -9.07 3.93
C LEU A 278 -19.76 -8.66 3.97
N ASN A 279 -20.01 -7.36 3.82
CA ASN A 279 -21.34 -6.82 3.60
C ASN A 279 -21.23 -5.70 2.56
N ILE A 280 -22.37 -5.26 2.06
CA ILE A 280 -22.39 -4.22 1.04
C ILE A 280 -21.73 -2.93 1.54
N LYS A 281 -21.96 -2.53 2.79
CA LYS A 281 -21.34 -1.33 3.40
C LYS A 281 -19.81 -1.33 3.33
N ARG A 282 -19.19 -2.52 3.37
CA ARG A 282 -17.74 -2.70 3.46
C ARG A 282 -17.05 -2.96 2.14
N LEU A 283 -17.78 -3.08 1.03
CA LEU A 283 -17.16 -3.16 -0.29
C LEU A 283 -16.16 -2.00 -0.49
N PRO A 284 -15.09 -2.19 -1.30
CA PRO A 284 -14.04 -1.18 -1.53
C PRO A 284 -14.51 -0.01 -2.40
N LEU A 285 -15.69 0.52 -2.10
CA LEU A 285 -16.35 1.61 -2.79
C LEU A 285 -16.29 2.91 -1.99
N GLN A 286 -15.74 2.90 -0.77
CA GLN A 286 -15.33 4.15 -0.12
C GLN A 286 -14.07 4.70 -0.81
N LEU A 287 -13.89 6.01 -0.75
CA LEU A 287 -12.84 6.71 -1.51
C LEU A 287 -11.41 6.30 -1.11
N CYS A 288 -11.12 6.18 0.19
CA CYS A 288 -9.81 5.73 0.66
C CYS A 288 -9.55 4.27 0.24
N ASN A 289 -10.57 3.41 0.40
CA ASN A 289 -10.54 2.00 0.07
C ASN A 289 -10.27 1.75 -1.41
N ILE A 290 -11.01 2.40 -2.31
CA ILE A 290 -10.76 2.29 -3.76
C ILE A 290 -9.40 2.90 -4.10
N GLY A 291 -8.99 3.94 -3.37
CA GLY A 291 -7.68 4.56 -3.43
C GLY A 291 -6.53 3.55 -3.24
N ALA A 292 -6.66 2.60 -2.31
CA ALA A 292 -5.66 1.55 -2.09
C ALA A 292 -5.38 0.73 -3.36
N TYR A 293 -6.41 0.40 -4.14
CA TYR A 293 -6.26 -0.32 -5.42
C TYR A 293 -5.79 0.61 -6.54
N LEU A 294 -6.33 1.82 -6.63
CA LEU A 294 -6.01 2.73 -7.72
C LEU A 294 -4.56 3.22 -7.66
N VAL A 295 -3.97 3.36 -6.47
CA VAL A 295 -2.55 3.69 -6.32
C VAL A 295 -1.69 2.62 -6.98
N ILE A 296 -1.88 1.33 -6.65
CA ILE A 296 -1.08 0.27 -7.24
C ILE A 296 -1.34 0.12 -8.76
N ILE A 297 -2.59 0.24 -9.20
CA ILE A 297 -2.93 0.24 -10.63
C ILE A 297 -2.23 1.39 -11.35
N SER A 298 -2.19 2.58 -10.76
CA SER A 298 -1.50 3.72 -11.34
C SER A 298 0.01 3.47 -11.47
N LEU A 299 0.65 2.84 -10.48
CA LEU A 299 2.08 2.50 -10.51
C LEU A 299 2.40 1.44 -11.59
N ILE A 300 1.55 0.43 -11.73
CA ILE A 300 1.72 -0.64 -12.74
C ILE A 300 1.54 -0.07 -14.14
N THR A 301 0.44 0.66 -14.38
CA THR A 301 0.07 1.16 -15.70
C THR A 301 0.80 2.45 -16.09
N LYS A 302 1.41 3.14 -15.12
CA LYS A 302 1.95 4.49 -15.24
C LYS A 302 0.94 5.49 -15.82
N ASN A 303 -0.36 5.22 -15.64
CA ASN A 303 -1.41 6.04 -16.21
C ASN A 303 -1.60 7.32 -15.39
N LYS A 304 -1.22 8.45 -15.99
CA LYS A 304 -1.32 9.77 -15.36
C LYS A 304 -2.75 10.14 -14.95
N LYS A 305 -3.78 9.77 -15.73
CA LYS A 305 -5.17 10.14 -15.42
C LYS A 305 -5.66 9.44 -14.17
N ILE A 306 -5.37 8.14 -14.05
CA ILE A 306 -5.67 7.36 -12.84
C ILE A 306 -4.93 7.98 -11.66
N PHE A 307 -3.63 8.24 -11.81
CA PHE A 307 -2.84 8.84 -10.74
C PHE A 307 -3.36 10.23 -10.32
N ASN A 308 -3.70 11.11 -11.26
CA ASN A 308 -4.25 12.45 -10.98
C ASN A 308 -5.53 12.38 -10.15
N PHE A 309 -6.44 11.48 -10.53
CA PHE A 309 -7.65 11.20 -9.75
C PHE A 309 -7.27 10.68 -8.36
N THR A 310 -6.46 9.62 -8.29
CA THR A 310 -6.09 8.96 -7.04
C THR A 310 -5.39 9.90 -6.05
N VAL A 311 -4.41 10.69 -6.48
CA VAL A 311 -3.65 11.56 -5.56
C VAL A 311 -4.51 12.66 -4.96
N ILE A 312 -5.37 13.32 -5.76
CA ILE A 312 -6.22 14.40 -5.24
C ILE A 312 -7.28 13.82 -4.31
N ILE A 313 -7.95 12.76 -4.75
CA ILE A 313 -9.05 12.14 -4.01
C ILE A 313 -8.57 11.47 -2.73
N ASN A 314 -7.46 10.73 -2.76
CA ASN A 314 -6.93 10.08 -1.57
C ASN A 314 -6.50 11.12 -0.53
N VAL A 315 -5.83 12.20 -0.95
CA VAL A 315 -5.42 13.25 -0.02
C VAL A 315 -6.65 13.93 0.59
N VAL A 316 -7.66 14.30 -0.22
CA VAL A 316 -8.92 14.87 0.31
C VAL A 316 -9.62 13.90 1.25
N GLY A 317 -9.74 12.63 0.86
CA GLY A 317 -10.39 11.59 1.65
C GLY A 317 -9.69 11.38 3.00
N VAL A 318 -8.36 11.29 3.01
CA VAL A 318 -7.57 11.15 4.23
C VAL A 318 -7.66 12.40 5.11
N LEU A 319 -7.61 13.61 4.54
CA LEU A 319 -7.77 14.85 5.31
C LEU A 319 -9.14 14.91 6.02
N MET A 320 -10.20 14.48 5.33
CA MET A 320 -11.53 14.41 5.95
C MET A 320 -11.63 13.29 6.99
N ALA A 321 -11.06 12.11 6.73
CA ALA A 321 -11.04 11.00 7.68
C ALA A 321 -10.26 11.37 8.95
N ILE A 322 -9.16 12.11 8.82
CA ILE A 322 -8.39 12.64 9.96
C ILE A 322 -9.19 13.69 10.73
N ALA A 323 -9.89 14.59 10.02
CA ALA A 323 -10.69 15.63 10.66
C ALA A 323 -11.94 15.04 11.37
N MET A 324 -12.48 13.94 10.87
CA MET A 324 -13.69 13.31 11.41
C MET A 324 -13.50 11.79 11.45
N PRO A 325 -12.66 11.28 12.35
CA PRO A 325 -12.32 9.85 12.36
C PRO A 325 -13.49 9.04 12.92
N ASP A 326 -13.88 8.00 12.18
CA ASP A 326 -14.91 7.04 12.60
C ASP A 326 -14.25 5.96 13.47
N LEU A 327 -14.18 6.22 14.77
CA LEU A 327 -13.49 5.38 15.74
C LEU A 327 -14.48 4.63 16.63
N ASP A 328 -14.14 3.38 16.96
CA ASP A 328 -15.01 2.48 17.74
C ASP A 328 -14.94 2.72 19.26
N GLY A 329 -14.12 3.68 19.73
CA GLY A 329 -13.94 3.94 21.17
C GLY A 329 -13.32 2.76 21.93
N LYS A 330 -12.62 1.86 21.23
CA LYS A 330 -11.90 0.72 21.81
C LYS A 330 -10.40 1.03 21.96
N GLY A 331 -9.69 0.10 22.61
CA GLY A 331 -8.25 0.18 22.80
C GLY A 331 -7.47 0.39 21.49
N PHE A 332 -6.33 1.06 21.59
CA PHE A 332 -5.50 1.44 20.44
C PHE A 332 -5.22 0.30 19.46
N PHE A 333 -4.76 -0.85 19.96
CA PHE A 333 -4.43 -2.02 19.13
C PHE A 333 -5.64 -2.82 18.61
N TYR A 334 -6.85 -2.32 18.81
CA TYR A 334 -8.04 -2.95 18.24
C TYR A 334 -7.95 -2.98 16.71
N LEU A 335 -8.33 -4.13 16.12
CA LEU A 335 -8.28 -4.39 14.68
C LEU A 335 -8.79 -3.22 13.81
N TYR A 336 -9.94 -2.64 14.15
CA TYR A 336 -10.54 -1.55 13.36
C TYR A 336 -9.74 -0.25 13.48
N ASN A 337 -9.23 0.07 14.67
CA ASN A 337 -8.36 1.23 14.88
C ASN A 337 -7.05 1.06 14.12
N MET A 338 -6.45 -0.13 14.16
CA MET A 338 -5.23 -0.44 13.40
C MET A 338 -5.44 -0.38 11.90
N HIS A 339 -6.57 -0.90 11.40
CA HIS A 339 -6.94 -0.74 10.00
C HIS A 339 -7.08 0.73 9.60
N PHE A 340 -7.81 1.51 10.40
CA PHE A 340 -7.98 2.94 10.16
C PHE A 340 -6.63 3.66 10.08
N ILE A 341 -5.75 3.44 11.06
CA ILE A 341 -4.42 4.06 11.12
C ILE A 341 -3.54 3.64 9.93
N LEU A 342 -3.36 2.34 9.70
CA LEU A 342 -2.41 1.83 8.71
C LEU A 342 -2.86 2.14 7.28
N GLU A 343 -4.15 1.95 6.98
CA GLU A 343 -4.69 2.23 5.65
C GLU A 343 -4.59 3.73 5.32
N HIS A 344 -5.13 4.60 6.18
CA HIS A 344 -5.16 6.04 5.88
C HIS A 344 -3.76 6.65 5.82
N THR A 345 -2.80 6.11 6.58
CA THR A 345 -1.38 6.48 6.46
C THR A 345 -0.88 6.18 5.05
N ASN A 346 -0.98 4.95 4.58
CA ASN A 346 -0.40 4.56 3.30
C ASN A 346 -1.17 5.10 2.08
N VAL A 347 -2.50 5.26 2.18
CA VAL A 347 -3.33 5.90 1.16
C VAL A 347 -2.88 7.34 0.89
N LEU A 348 -2.31 8.02 1.89
CA LEU A 348 -1.69 9.34 1.74
C LEU A 348 -0.20 9.27 1.33
N VAL A 349 0.60 8.50 2.09
CA VAL A 349 2.07 8.44 1.96
C VAL A 349 2.48 8.07 0.53
N VAL A 350 1.90 7.01 -0.04
CA VAL A 350 2.33 6.48 -1.34
C VAL A 350 2.14 7.49 -2.49
N PRO A 351 0.93 8.03 -2.75
CA PRO A 351 0.75 8.96 -3.87
C PRO A 351 1.49 10.29 -3.65
N VAL A 352 1.61 10.77 -2.41
CA VAL A 352 2.41 11.97 -2.10
C VAL A 352 3.89 11.75 -2.41
N LEU A 353 4.47 10.63 -1.96
CA LEU A 353 5.85 10.27 -2.29
C LEU A 353 6.05 10.09 -3.79
N ALA A 354 5.12 9.46 -4.50
CA ALA A 354 5.19 9.29 -5.95
C ALA A 354 5.25 10.65 -6.69
N LEU A 355 4.51 11.64 -6.19
CA LEU A 355 4.54 13.01 -6.69
C LEU A 355 5.85 13.73 -6.33
N MET A 356 6.31 13.61 -5.08
CA MET A 356 7.53 14.24 -4.58
C MET A 356 8.81 13.70 -5.24
N PHE A 357 8.85 12.40 -5.50
CA PHE A 357 9.92 11.77 -6.26
C PHE A 357 9.86 12.10 -7.76
N GLY A 358 8.74 12.67 -8.26
CA GLY A 358 8.54 12.93 -9.67
C GLY A 358 8.50 11.63 -10.48
N ILE A 359 7.90 10.58 -9.93
CA ILE A 359 7.58 9.34 -10.65
C ILE A 359 6.43 9.62 -11.60
N PHE A 360 5.44 10.36 -11.11
CA PHE A 360 4.45 11.01 -11.95
C PHE A 360 4.79 12.48 -12.15
N PRO A 361 4.41 13.07 -13.29
CA PRO A 361 4.56 14.49 -13.52
C PRO A 361 3.76 15.30 -12.50
N ARG A 362 4.18 16.55 -12.26
CA ARG A 362 3.43 17.50 -11.43
C ARG A 362 2.00 17.65 -11.93
N LEU A 363 1.10 17.97 -11.01
CA LEU A 363 -0.31 18.26 -11.32
C LEU A 363 -0.40 19.46 -12.27
N ASP A 364 -0.90 19.21 -13.48
CA ASP A 364 -1.12 20.20 -14.51
C ASP A 364 -2.60 20.64 -14.55
N LYS A 365 -2.99 21.44 -15.55
CA LYS A 365 -4.38 21.87 -15.71
C LYS A 365 -5.35 20.72 -15.99
N TYR A 366 -4.86 19.61 -16.56
CA TYR A 366 -5.68 18.44 -16.87
C TYR A 366 -5.92 17.58 -15.63
N ALA A 367 -5.04 17.63 -14.62
CA ALA A 367 -5.23 16.90 -13.37
C ALA A 367 -6.54 17.23 -12.66
N LEU A 368 -6.95 18.50 -12.65
CA LEU A 368 -8.24 18.89 -12.07
C LEU A 368 -9.40 18.29 -12.88
N ARG A 369 -9.34 18.36 -14.22
CA ARG A 369 -10.34 17.74 -15.10
C ARG A 369 -10.42 16.24 -14.86
N ASP A 370 -9.29 15.54 -14.85
CA ASP A 370 -9.21 14.09 -14.62
C ASP A 370 -9.82 13.72 -13.26
N CYS A 371 -9.53 14.51 -12.23
CA CYS A 371 -10.08 14.33 -10.89
C CYS A 371 -11.61 14.51 -10.87
N ILE A 372 -12.13 15.62 -11.42
CA ILE A 372 -13.58 15.89 -11.39
C ILE A 372 -14.34 14.87 -12.25
N VAL A 373 -13.84 14.51 -13.43
CA VAL A 373 -14.45 13.47 -14.27
C VAL A 373 -14.42 12.13 -13.56
N GLY A 374 -13.29 11.72 -12.99
CA GLY A 374 -13.17 10.48 -12.23
C GLY A 374 -14.10 10.47 -11.02
N PHE A 375 -14.19 11.58 -10.29
CA PHE A 375 -15.08 11.72 -9.14
C PHE A 375 -16.55 11.67 -9.53
N THR A 376 -16.92 12.27 -10.66
CA THR A 376 -18.28 12.18 -11.21
C THR A 376 -18.66 10.73 -11.52
N ILE A 377 -17.79 10.01 -12.22
CA ILE A 377 -18.00 8.59 -12.55
C ILE A 377 -18.14 7.77 -11.27
N TYR A 378 -17.23 7.97 -10.31
CA TYR A 378 -17.28 7.32 -9.00
C TYR A 378 -18.59 7.63 -8.26
N PHE A 379 -18.93 8.91 -8.12
CA PHE A 379 -20.09 9.39 -7.36
C PHE A 379 -21.39 8.82 -7.93
N VAL A 380 -21.59 8.89 -9.24
CA VAL A 380 -22.76 8.32 -9.92
C VAL A 380 -22.82 6.80 -9.71
N SER A 381 -21.67 6.12 -9.75
CA SER A 381 -21.61 4.67 -9.53
C SER A 381 -22.02 4.28 -8.11
N VAL A 382 -21.46 4.93 -7.08
CA VAL A 382 -21.80 4.62 -5.68
C VAL A 382 -23.21 5.09 -5.30
N TRP A 383 -23.70 6.15 -5.94
CA TRP A 383 -25.09 6.60 -5.80
C TRP A 383 -26.07 5.57 -6.39
N ALA A 384 -25.84 5.11 -7.60
CA ALA A 384 -26.68 4.11 -8.26
C ALA A 384 -26.66 2.78 -7.50
N LEU A 385 -25.46 2.28 -7.15
CA LEU A 385 -25.28 1.05 -6.39
C LEU A 385 -25.89 1.16 -4.99
N GLY A 386 -25.61 2.25 -4.27
CA GLY A 386 -26.15 2.48 -2.92
C GLY A 386 -27.68 2.55 -2.91
N THR A 387 -28.28 3.19 -3.90
CA THR A 387 -29.75 3.23 -4.07
C THR A 387 -30.29 1.83 -4.35
N MET A 388 -29.69 1.10 -5.28
CA MET A 388 -30.09 -0.27 -5.63
C MET A 388 -29.99 -1.21 -4.43
N PHE A 389 -28.87 -1.21 -3.71
CA PHE A 389 -28.67 -2.09 -2.57
C PHE A 389 -29.63 -1.78 -1.42
N ASN A 390 -29.83 -0.50 -1.07
CA ASN A 390 -30.80 -0.14 -0.04
C ASN A 390 -32.25 -0.46 -0.47
N ALA A 391 -32.58 -0.39 -1.77
CA ALA A 391 -33.88 -0.85 -2.27
C ALA A 391 -34.06 -2.36 -2.10
N ILE A 392 -33.01 -3.16 -2.36
CA ILE A 392 -33.02 -4.61 -2.10
C ILE A 392 -33.15 -4.88 -0.60
N ALA A 393 -32.43 -4.14 0.25
CA ALA A 393 -32.51 -4.26 1.70
C ALA A 393 -33.94 -4.04 2.20
N LEU A 394 -34.60 -2.99 1.70
CA LEU A 394 -35.99 -2.67 2.06
C LEU A 394 -36.97 -3.73 1.54
N LYS A 395 -36.80 -4.20 0.29
CA LYS A 395 -37.67 -5.23 -0.31
C LYS A 395 -37.56 -6.58 0.41
N THR A 396 -36.37 -6.96 0.84
CA THR A 396 -36.08 -8.28 1.41
C THR A 396 -36.10 -8.32 2.94
N GLY A 397 -36.09 -7.15 3.60
CA GLY A 397 -35.88 -7.05 5.04
C GLY A 397 -34.47 -7.47 5.50
N ASN A 398 -33.53 -7.68 4.57
CA ASN A 398 -32.19 -8.17 4.88
C ASN A 398 -31.17 -7.04 4.93
N GLY A 399 -30.69 -6.74 6.16
CA GLY A 399 -29.71 -5.69 6.44
C GLY A 399 -28.34 -5.88 5.78
N PHE A 400 -28.01 -7.07 5.26
CA PHE A 400 -26.79 -7.33 4.47
C PHE A 400 -26.65 -6.34 3.30
N TRP A 401 -27.78 -6.02 2.66
CA TRP A 401 -27.85 -5.14 1.49
C TRP A 401 -27.86 -3.66 1.85
N SER A 402 -27.88 -3.28 3.12
CA SER A 402 -27.81 -1.87 3.49
C SER A 402 -26.46 -1.28 3.05
N ALA A 403 -26.48 -0.09 2.47
CA ALA A 403 -25.29 0.60 1.97
C ALA A 403 -25.24 2.03 2.51
N ASN A 404 -24.05 2.55 2.82
CA ASN A 404 -23.87 3.94 3.25
C ASN A 404 -22.57 4.55 2.69
N TYR A 405 -22.42 4.52 1.37
CA TYR A 405 -21.28 5.16 0.72
C TYR A 405 -21.37 6.68 0.85
N MET A 406 -20.24 7.33 1.16
CA MET A 406 -20.16 8.78 1.41
C MET A 406 -21.18 9.34 2.44
N PHE A 407 -21.68 8.49 3.34
CA PHE A 407 -22.67 8.88 4.36
C PHE A 407 -23.98 9.46 3.81
N MET A 408 -24.34 9.16 2.55
CA MET A 408 -25.50 9.77 1.88
C MET A 408 -26.79 8.95 1.93
N PHE A 409 -26.80 7.81 2.64
CA PHE A 409 -27.94 6.88 2.69
C PHE A 409 -28.41 6.53 4.11
N ASP A 410 -27.63 6.85 5.14
CA ASP A 410 -27.94 6.58 6.53
C ASP A 410 -28.05 7.91 7.30
N ALA A 411 -29.29 8.28 7.65
CA ALA A 411 -29.56 9.54 8.34
C ALA A 411 -28.94 9.61 9.74
N VAL A 412 -28.84 8.47 10.44
CA VAL A 412 -28.29 8.42 11.80
C VAL A 412 -26.78 8.60 11.74
N ALA A 413 -26.11 7.90 10.83
CA ALA A 413 -24.67 8.07 10.63
C ALA A 413 -24.33 9.50 10.15
N GLY A 414 -25.15 10.05 9.25
CA GLY A 414 -25.00 11.44 8.79
C GLY A 414 -25.19 12.46 9.92
N GLU A 415 -26.25 12.33 10.72
CA GLU A 415 -26.53 13.24 11.86
C GLU A 415 -25.42 13.18 12.93
N LYS A 416 -24.87 11.98 13.18
CA LYS A 416 -23.72 11.80 14.08
C LYS A 416 -22.47 12.53 13.58
N LEU A 417 -22.25 12.53 12.27
CA LEU A 417 -21.11 13.20 11.64
C LEU A 417 -21.31 14.72 11.58
N LEU A 418 -22.49 15.16 11.13
CA LEU A 418 -22.83 16.56 10.88
C LEU A 418 -24.32 16.79 11.22
N PRO A 419 -24.65 17.37 12.40
CA PRO A 419 -26.03 17.46 12.88
C PRO A 419 -27.02 18.14 11.91
N PHE A 420 -26.56 19.08 11.09
CA PHE A 420 -27.41 19.77 10.11
C PHE A 420 -27.93 18.86 8.98
N THR A 421 -27.32 17.69 8.74
CA THR A 421 -27.75 16.79 7.66
C THR A 421 -29.12 16.21 7.90
N LYS A 422 -29.61 16.18 9.15
CA LYS A 422 -30.95 15.69 9.49
C LYS A 422 -32.05 16.40 8.68
N ALA A 423 -31.97 17.72 8.57
CA ALA A 423 -32.91 18.52 7.78
C ALA A 423 -32.80 18.20 6.29
N LEU A 424 -31.61 17.85 5.81
CA LEU A 424 -31.38 17.50 4.40
C LEU A 424 -31.92 16.10 4.06
N PHE A 425 -31.80 15.13 4.97
CA PHE A 425 -32.39 13.79 4.80
C PHE A 425 -33.93 13.83 4.77
N ALA A 426 -34.56 14.81 5.44
CA ALA A 426 -36.00 15.00 5.37
C ALA A 426 -36.50 15.36 3.96
N ILE A 427 -35.63 15.93 3.11
CA ILE A 427 -35.92 16.22 1.70
C ILE A 427 -35.61 14.98 0.87
N ASN A 428 -36.58 14.07 0.78
CA ASN A 428 -36.45 12.83 0.02
C ASN A 428 -37.70 12.51 -0.81
N PHE A 429 -37.52 11.68 -1.82
CA PHE A 429 -38.62 11.06 -2.57
C PHE A 429 -38.33 9.58 -2.80
N LYS A 430 -39.38 8.81 -3.11
CA LYS A 430 -39.29 7.36 -3.35
C LYS A 430 -39.74 7.01 -4.76
N ILE A 431 -39.02 6.09 -5.40
CA ILE A 431 -39.45 5.41 -6.62
C ILE A 431 -39.37 3.90 -6.35
N GLY A 432 -40.52 3.25 -6.25
CA GLY A 432 -40.60 1.87 -5.77
C GLY A 432 -39.98 1.72 -4.39
N TYR A 433 -39.00 0.83 -4.25
CA TYR A 433 -38.24 0.63 -3.00
C TYR A 433 -37.00 1.55 -2.88
N GLY A 434 -36.66 2.31 -3.92
CA GLY A 434 -35.54 3.25 -3.90
C GLY A 434 -35.90 4.55 -3.20
N THR A 435 -35.07 5.00 -2.26
CA THR A 435 -35.19 6.31 -1.61
C THR A 435 -34.06 7.22 -2.08
N PHE A 436 -34.41 8.44 -2.50
CA PHE A 436 -33.50 9.43 -3.06
C PHE A 436 -33.45 10.67 -2.17
N TYR A 437 -32.24 11.20 -1.94
CA TYR A 437 -31.99 12.37 -1.11
C TYR A 437 -31.33 13.48 -1.97
N PRO A 438 -32.06 14.06 -2.94
CA PRO A 438 -31.45 14.85 -4.03
C PRO A 438 -30.65 16.06 -3.52
N VAL A 439 -31.19 16.80 -2.54
CA VAL A 439 -30.52 17.99 -2.01
C VAL A 439 -29.22 17.60 -1.28
N LEU A 440 -29.28 16.60 -0.39
CA LEU A 440 -28.10 16.10 0.31
C LEU A 440 -27.04 15.58 -0.66
N GLN A 441 -27.44 14.75 -1.63
CA GLN A 441 -26.54 14.11 -2.58
C GLN A 441 -25.84 15.13 -3.48
N ILE A 442 -26.57 16.13 -3.99
CA ILE A 442 -25.99 17.23 -4.77
C ILE A 442 -25.03 18.05 -3.90
N LEU A 443 -25.41 18.35 -2.66
CA LEU A 443 -24.58 19.11 -1.73
C LEU A 443 -23.27 18.38 -1.41
N ILE A 444 -23.31 17.07 -1.14
CA ILE A 444 -22.11 16.24 -0.94
C ILE A 444 -21.21 16.30 -2.18
N TYR A 445 -21.78 16.13 -3.38
CA TYR A 445 -21.02 16.19 -4.63
C TYR A 445 -20.33 17.56 -4.82
N ILE A 446 -21.06 18.66 -4.61
CA ILE A 446 -20.53 20.03 -4.78
C ILE A 446 -19.45 20.31 -3.74
N ILE A 447 -19.70 20.06 -2.45
CA ILE A 447 -18.74 20.34 -1.38
C ILE A 447 -17.46 19.53 -1.62
N PHE A 448 -17.58 18.23 -1.87
CA PHE A 448 -16.42 17.39 -2.10
C PHE A 448 -15.61 17.86 -3.33
N SER A 449 -16.30 18.24 -4.42
CA SER A 449 -15.65 18.80 -5.62
C SER A 449 -14.92 20.11 -5.33
N LEU A 450 -15.51 21.00 -4.52
CA LEU A 450 -14.88 22.26 -4.10
C LEU A 450 -13.62 22.02 -3.26
N VAL A 451 -13.65 21.02 -2.36
CA VAL A 451 -12.46 20.64 -1.57
C VAL A 451 -11.36 20.09 -2.49
N CYS A 452 -11.70 19.29 -3.50
CA CYS A 452 -10.73 18.83 -4.51
C CYS A 452 -10.11 19.99 -5.30
N VAL A 453 -10.92 20.96 -5.70
CA VAL A 453 -10.45 22.19 -6.36
C VAL A 453 -9.51 22.98 -5.45
N GLY A 454 -9.89 23.15 -4.19
CA GLY A 454 -9.07 23.83 -3.17
C GLY A 454 -7.71 23.15 -2.98
N LEU A 455 -7.70 21.82 -2.81
CA LEU A 455 -6.46 21.05 -2.68
C LEU A 455 -5.59 21.18 -3.93
N TYR A 456 -6.18 21.07 -5.13
CA TYR A 456 -5.46 21.23 -6.38
C TYR A 456 -4.72 22.57 -6.44
N PHE A 457 -5.41 23.67 -6.11
CA PHE A 457 -4.79 25.00 -6.08
C PHE A 457 -3.74 25.13 -4.97
N ALA A 458 -3.95 24.52 -3.80
CA ALA A 458 -2.96 24.49 -2.73
C ALA A 458 -1.66 23.81 -3.18
N ILE A 459 -1.75 22.66 -3.85
CA ILE A 459 -0.58 21.95 -4.40
C ILE A 459 0.11 22.79 -5.48
N ARG A 460 -0.65 23.44 -6.37
CA ARG A 460 -0.10 24.35 -7.39
C ARG A 460 0.62 25.54 -6.77
N LEU A 461 0.07 26.11 -5.69
CA LEU A 461 0.71 27.19 -4.95
C LEU A 461 2.05 26.75 -4.36
N ILE A 462 2.12 25.55 -3.77
CA ILE A 462 3.37 24.96 -3.27
C ILE A 462 4.42 24.86 -4.40
N TYR A 463 4.02 24.43 -5.60
CA TYR A 463 4.93 24.41 -6.75
C TYR A 463 5.43 25.80 -7.14
N LEU A 464 4.54 26.79 -7.22
CA LEU A 464 4.92 28.16 -7.55
C LEU A 464 5.90 28.75 -6.52
N VAL A 465 5.65 28.54 -5.23
CA VAL A 465 6.54 28.99 -4.15
C VAL A 465 7.91 28.30 -4.27
N LYS A 466 7.93 26.98 -4.49
CA LYS A 466 9.18 26.22 -4.65
C LYS A 466 9.97 26.70 -5.87
N ASP A 467 9.33 26.90 -7.00
CA ASP A 467 9.99 27.34 -8.24
C ASP A 467 10.55 28.77 -8.08
N LYS A 468 9.83 29.68 -7.39
CA LYS A 468 10.35 31.00 -7.04
C LYS A 468 11.58 30.94 -6.11
N ILE A 469 11.58 30.06 -5.11
CA ILE A 469 12.72 29.87 -4.21
C ILE A 469 13.94 29.34 -4.98
N VAL A 470 13.74 28.36 -5.87
CA VAL A 470 14.80 27.80 -6.71
C VAL A 470 15.36 28.86 -7.65
N ALA A 471 14.50 29.64 -8.33
CA ALA A 471 14.92 30.73 -9.20
C ALA A 471 15.72 31.79 -8.44
N LYS A 472 15.27 32.19 -7.24
CA LYS A 472 16.00 33.13 -6.37
C LYS A 472 17.37 32.60 -5.95
N ARG A 473 17.50 31.30 -5.67
CA ARG A 473 18.80 30.67 -5.36
C ARG A 473 19.72 30.63 -6.58
N ALA A 474 19.18 30.27 -7.74
CA ALA A 474 19.95 30.25 -8.99
C ALA A 474 20.47 31.65 -9.35
N ALA A 475 19.62 32.69 -9.23
CA ALA A 475 20.03 34.07 -9.46
C ALA A 475 21.11 34.55 -8.48
N LYS A 476 21.04 34.15 -7.19
CA LYS A 476 22.09 34.43 -6.20
C LYS A 476 23.42 33.74 -6.53
N VAL A 477 23.38 32.50 -7.02
CA VAL A 477 24.60 31.79 -7.44
C VAL A 477 25.20 32.43 -8.68
N ALA A 478 24.37 32.79 -9.67
CA ALA A 478 24.81 33.46 -10.88
C ALA A 478 25.49 34.81 -10.56
N THR A 479 24.85 35.64 -9.74
CA THR A 479 25.42 36.93 -9.30
C THR A 479 26.71 36.76 -8.48
N ALA A 480 26.80 35.75 -7.62
CA ALA A 480 28.04 35.43 -6.89
C ALA A 480 29.17 34.95 -7.82
N SER A 481 28.87 34.14 -8.83
CA SER A 481 29.87 33.72 -9.83
C SER A 481 30.35 34.87 -10.72
N THR A 482 29.48 35.82 -11.06
CA THR A 482 29.87 37.03 -11.81
C THR A 482 30.74 37.95 -10.97
N ALA A 483 30.43 38.09 -9.67
CA ALA A 483 31.25 38.87 -8.75
C ALA A 483 32.66 38.26 -8.58
N GLN A 484 32.77 36.93 -8.39
CA GLN A 484 34.07 36.24 -8.31
C GLN A 484 34.86 36.31 -9.62
N GLY A 485 34.20 36.25 -10.77
CA GLY A 485 34.84 36.45 -12.07
C GLY A 485 35.40 37.87 -12.26
N CYS A 486 34.66 38.91 -11.85
CA CYS A 486 35.16 40.29 -11.86
C CYS A 486 36.30 40.51 -10.87
N GLU A 487 36.27 39.86 -9.70
CA GLU A 487 37.34 39.95 -8.71
C GLU A 487 38.65 39.30 -9.21
N GLN A 488 38.56 38.16 -9.90
CA GLN A 488 39.73 37.53 -10.55
C GLN A 488 40.30 38.37 -11.71
N ILE A 489 39.45 38.98 -12.54
CA ILE A 489 39.89 39.87 -13.62
C ILE A 489 40.61 41.10 -13.04
N ASN A 490 40.07 41.71 -11.98
CA ASN A 490 40.73 42.83 -11.30
C ASN A 490 42.07 42.42 -10.64
N ILE A 491 42.20 41.20 -10.11
CA ILE A 491 43.48 40.71 -9.57
C ILE A 491 44.51 40.49 -10.69
N GLU A 492 44.09 39.95 -11.84
CA GLU A 492 44.97 39.76 -12.99
C GLU A 492 45.40 41.12 -13.60
N GLU A 493 44.50 42.08 -13.77
CA GLU A 493 44.82 43.44 -14.24
C GLU A 493 45.74 44.20 -13.27
N VAL A 494 45.49 44.14 -11.96
CA VAL A 494 46.38 44.76 -10.96
C VAL A 494 47.74 44.07 -10.94
N SER A 495 47.81 42.74 -11.12
CA SER A 495 49.09 42.03 -11.22
C SER A 495 49.88 42.39 -12.49
N ALA A 496 49.19 42.68 -13.60
CA ALA A 496 49.81 43.12 -14.85
C ALA A 496 50.31 44.57 -14.77
N GLU A 497 49.54 45.49 -14.19
CA GLU A 497 49.98 46.88 -13.94
C GLU A 497 51.14 46.96 -12.92
N THR A 498 51.17 46.07 -11.92
CA THR A 498 52.30 45.98 -10.97
C THR A 498 53.56 45.43 -11.65
N ALA A 499 53.43 44.56 -12.65
CA ALA A 499 54.56 44.04 -13.43
C ALA A 499 55.12 45.08 -14.43
N GLU A 500 54.26 45.89 -15.05
CA GLU A 500 54.69 46.98 -15.94
C GLU A 500 55.33 48.16 -15.18
N SER A 501 54.81 48.51 -14.00
CA SER A 501 55.42 49.54 -13.14
C SER A 501 56.79 49.13 -12.59
N GLN A 502 57.00 47.84 -12.26
CA GLN A 502 58.32 47.32 -11.87
C GLN A 502 59.32 47.17 -13.03
N GLN A 503 58.85 47.14 -14.28
CA GLN A 503 59.73 47.18 -15.46
C GLN A 503 60.17 48.61 -15.81
N ASN A 504 59.32 49.62 -15.62
CA ASN A 504 59.68 51.02 -15.85
C ASN A 504 60.57 51.62 -14.74
N GLU A 505 60.53 51.12 -13.51
CA GLU A 505 61.47 51.56 -12.45
C GLU A 505 62.88 50.95 -12.58
N LYS A 506 63.07 49.96 -13.46
CA LYS A 506 64.39 49.34 -13.73
C LYS A 506 65.10 49.87 -14.97
N SER A 507 64.48 50.78 -15.74
CA SER A 507 65.09 51.39 -16.93
C SER A 507 65.68 52.79 -16.70
N ASP A 508 65.54 53.37 -15.50
CA ASP A 508 66.08 54.70 -15.17
C ASP A 508 67.35 54.67 -14.28
N ASP A 509 67.95 53.49 -14.08
CA ASP A 509 69.23 53.35 -13.37
C ASP A 509 70.13 52.28 -14.05
N ARG A 510 70.64 52.61 -15.25
CA ARG A 510 71.99 52.32 -15.81
C ARG A 510 72.05 52.19 -17.32
#